data_AF-A0A6B3FBZ8-F1
#
_entry.id   AF-A0A6B3FBZ8-F1
#
_cell.length_a   1.000
_cell.length_b   1.000
_cell.length_c   1.000
_cell.angle_alpha   90.00
_cell.angle_beta   90.00
_cell.angle_gamma   90.00
#
_symmetry.space_group_name_H-M   'P 1'
#
loop_
_entity.id
_entity.type
_entity.pdbx_description
1 polymer ?
#
loop_
_entity_poly.entity_id
_entity_poly.type
_entity_poly.pdbx_seq_one_letter_code
_entity_poly.pdbx_strand_id
1 'polypeptide(L)'
;MSRVLRVAARGWGTYRSITAAVREAGTGTEVLVAPGVYHEALVLDGEVTVTAAKGPGTVRISSAQGPVISVGGGAPVLRDLDVEGKGGPAVL
;
A
#
# COMPACT_ATOMS: atom_id res chain seq x y z
N MET A 1 -11.27 -17.14 5.67
CA MET A 1 -9.96 -17.41 5.05
C MET A 1 -9.42 -16.06 4.58
N SER A 2 -8.29 -15.58 5.09
CA SER A 2 -7.68 -14.33 4.61
C SER A 2 -7.01 -14.57 3.25
N ARG A 3 -7.28 -13.69 2.28
CA ARG A 3 -6.66 -13.71 0.94
C ARG A 3 -5.35 -12.93 1.00
N VAL A 4 -4.34 -13.36 0.24
CA VAL A 4 -3.06 -12.66 0.12
C VAL A 4 -2.85 -12.19 -1.31
N LEU A 5 -2.63 -10.88 -1.50
CA LEU A 5 -2.25 -10.26 -2.78
C LEU A 5 -0.78 -9.84 -2.72
N ARG A 6 -0.02 -10.13 -3.78
CA ARG A 6 1.41 -9.81 -3.86
C ARG A 6 1.69 -8.68 -4.83
N VAL A 7 2.38 -7.65 -4.37
CA VAL A 7 2.75 -6.48 -5.17
C VAL A 7 4.26 -6.48 -5.36
N ALA A 8 4.73 -6.28 -6.59
CA ALA A 8 6.13 -6.03 -6.86
C ALA A 8 6.28 -5.06 -8.04
N ALA A 9 7.02 -3.96 -7.84
CA ALA A 9 7.32 -3.01 -8.91
C ALA A 9 8.13 -3.65 -10.06
N ARG A 10 8.96 -4.66 -9.75
CA ARG A 10 9.78 -5.46 -10.68
C ARG A 10 9.78 -6.94 -10.26
N GLY A 11 9.95 -7.85 -11.22
CA GLY A 11 10.00 -9.30 -10.95
C GLY A 11 8.64 -9.98 -10.89
N TRP A 12 8.53 -11.04 -10.09
CA TRP A 12 7.34 -11.90 -9.97
C TRP A 12 6.40 -11.40 -8.86
N GLY A 13 5.49 -10.49 -9.21
CA GLY A 13 4.37 -10.06 -8.35
C GLY A 13 3.07 -10.09 -9.15
N THR A 14 1.95 -10.41 -8.49
CA THR A 14 0.62 -10.45 -9.13
C THR A 14 0.18 -9.06 -9.57
N TYR A 15 0.53 -8.04 -8.77
CA TYR A 15 0.26 -6.64 -9.08
C TYR A 15 1.56 -5.85 -9.20
N ARG A 16 1.54 -4.85 -10.07
CA ARG A 16 2.65 -3.90 -10.26
C ARG A 16 2.47 -2.60 -9.47
N SER A 17 1.29 -2.38 -8.89
CA SER A 17 0.96 -1.23 -8.04
C SER A 17 0.22 -1.67 -6.78
N ILE A 18 0.42 -0.94 -5.69
CA ILE A 18 -0.28 -1.19 -4.42
C ILE A 18 -1.75 -0.77 -4.59
N THR A 19 -2.01 0.30 -5.33
CA THR A 19 -3.38 0.77 -5.64
C THR A 19 -4.23 -0.31 -6.31
N ALA A 20 -3.67 -1.04 -7.28
CA ALA A 20 -4.42 -2.11 -7.97
C ALA A 20 -4.74 -3.27 -7.02
N ALA A 21 -3.79 -3.67 -6.17
CA ALA A 21 -4.01 -4.73 -5.20
C ALA A 21 -5.05 -4.33 -4.15
N VAL A 22 -4.97 -3.11 -3.60
CA VAL A 22 -5.93 -2.59 -2.62
C VAL A 22 -7.34 -2.50 -3.20
N ARG A 23 -7.50 -2.10 -4.47
CA ARG A 23 -8.83 -2.03 -5.11
C ARG A 23 -9.47 -3.41 -5.31
N GLU A 24 -8.67 -4.45 -5.49
CA GLU A 24 -9.17 -5.83 -5.57
C GLU A 24 -9.27 -6.50 -4.19
N ALA A 25 -8.66 -5.90 -3.17
CA ALA A 25 -8.67 -6.42 -1.82
C ALA A 25 -10.10 -6.38 -1.25
N GLY A 26 -10.64 -7.55 -0.93
CA GLY A 26 -11.84 -7.66 -0.11
C GLY A 26 -11.51 -7.53 1.37
N THR A 27 -12.54 -7.47 2.21
CA THR A 27 -12.42 -7.44 3.68
C THR A 27 -11.50 -8.53 4.22
N GLY A 28 -10.54 -8.16 5.07
CA GLY A 28 -9.58 -9.06 5.69
C GLY A 28 -8.46 -9.54 4.76
N THR A 29 -8.27 -8.91 3.59
CA THR A 29 -7.18 -9.23 2.66
C THR A 29 -5.87 -8.63 3.15
N GLU A 30 -4.79 -9.40 3.01
CA GLU A 30 -3.42 -8.95 3.23
C GLU A 30 -2.73 -8.67 1.89
N VAL A 31 -2.17 -7.47 1.75
CA VAL A 31 -1.40 -7.00 0.60
C VAL A 31 0.08 -6.99 1.02
N LEU A 32 0.83 -7.98 0.54
CA LEU A 32 2.28 -8.09 0.76
C LEU A 32 3.03 -7.37 -0.35
N VAL A 33 3.78 -6.34 0.03
CA VAL A 33 4.49 -5.47 -0.90
C VAL A 33 5.98 -5.80 -0.90
N ALA A 34 6.51 -6.18 -2.06
CA ALA A 34 7.93 -6.44 -2.23
C ALA A 34 8.75 -5.14 -2.18
N PRO A 35 10.05 -5.21 -1.79
CA PRO A 35 10.90 -4.04 -1.68
C PRO A 35 10.91 -3.19 -2.95
N GLY A 36 10.83 -1.88 -2.77
CA GLY A 36 10.79 -0.95 -3.89
C GLY A 36 10.27 0.43 -3.52
N VAL A 37 10.34 1.31 -4.52
CA VAL A 37 9.80 2.67 -4.45
C VAL A 37 8.54 2.72 -5.31
N TYR A 38 7.45 3.14 -4.71
CA TYR A 38 6.12 3.23 -5.30
C TYR A 38 5.72 4.69 -5.32
N HIS A 39 5.55 5.24 -6.53
CA HIS A 39 5.12 6.62 -6.74
C HIS A 39 3.62 6.62 -7.02
N GLU A 40 2.82 6.51 -5.97
CA GLU A 40 1.36 6.41 -6.05
C GLU A 40 0.70 6.99 -4.79
N ALA A 41 -0.58 7.36 -4.93
CA ALA A 41 -1.44 7.79 -3.84
C ALA A 41 -2.47 6.69 -3.56
N LEU A 42 -2.55 6.24 -2.31
CA LEU A 42 -3.43 5.17 -1.87
C LEU A 42 -4.72 5.73 -1.31
N VAL A 43 -5.84 5.11 -1.67
CA VAL A 43 -7.15 5.36 -1.06
C VAL A 43 -7.60 4.04 -0.43
N LEU A 44 -7.81 4.05 0.89
CA LEU A 44 -8.15 2.89 1.69
C LEU A 44 -9.57 3.07 2.25
N ASP A 45 -10.52 2.29 1.72
CA ASP A 45 -11.95 2.41 2.05
C ASP A 45 -12.51 1.15 2.75
N GLY A 46 -11.64 0.23 3.16
CA GLY A 46 -12.03 -1.06 3.73
C GLY A 46 -11.01 -1.66 4.67
N GLU A 47 -11.33 -2.85 5.19
CA GLU A 47 -10.46 -3.61 6.09
C GLU A 47 -9.38 -4.36 5.31
N VAL A 48 -8.35 -3.63 4.89
CA VAL A 48 -7.18 -4.18 4.19
C VAL A 48 -5.94 -4.02 5.06
N THR A 49 -5.10 -5.04 5.10
CA THR A 49 -3.77 -4.94 5.71
C THR A 49 -2.73 -4.81 4.59
N VAL A 50 -1.92 -3.75 4.60
CA VAL A 50 -0.80 -3.57 3.67
C VAL A 50 0.50 -3.68 4.46
N THR A 51 1.38 -4.58 4.06
CA THR A 51 2.61 -4.90 4.81
C THR A 51 3.81 -5.00 3.88
N ALA A 52 4.95 -4.41 4.28
CA ALA A 52 6.21 -4.62 3.59
C ALA A 52 6.68 -6.07 3.79
N ALA A 53 6.83 -6.82 2.70
CA ALA A 53 7.13 -8.26 2.74
C ALA A 53 8.53 -8.58 3.28
N LYS A 54 9.41 -7.59 3.42
CA LYS A 54 10.79 -7.74 3.92
C LYS A 54 11.10 -6.83 5.11
N GLY A 55 10.07 -6.29 5.77
CA GLY A 55 10.22 -5.45 6.96
C GLY A 55 10.45 -3.96 6.66
N PRO A 56 10.69 -3.16 7.71
CA PRO A 56 10.70 -1.69 7.61
C PRO A 56 11.83 -1.16 6.74
N GLY A 57 11.63 0.00 6.12
CA GLY A 57 12.60 0.64 5.23
C GLY A 57 12.76 -0.03 3.86
N THR A 58 12.05 -1.13 3.59
CA THR A 58 12.15 -1.84 2.30
C THR A 58 11.14 -1.36 1.26
N VAL A 59 10.03 -0.77 1.70
CA VAL A 59 8.97 -0.25 0.83
C VAL A 59 8.78 1.22 1.11
N ARG A 60 9.01 2.05 0.10
CA ARG A 60 8.75 3.49 0.15
C ARG A 60 7.61 3.87 -0.76
N ILE A 61 6.63 4.57 -0.23
CA ILE A 61 5.48 5.09 -0.97
C ILE A 61 5.57 6.61 -0.95
N SER A 62 5.41 7.23 -2.11
CA SER A 62 5.39 8.68 -2.21
C SER A 62 4.36 9.15 -3.23
N SER A 63 3.74 10.29 -2.94
CA SER A 63 2.88 10.99 -3.89
C SER A 63 3.51 12.32 -4.27
N ALA A 64 3.44 12.67 -5.56
CA ALA A 64 3.90 13.94 -6.08
C ALA A 64 2.90 15.08 -5.80
N GLN A 65 1.62 14.77 -5.57
CA GLN A 65 0.57 15.75 -5.27
C GLN A 65 -0.43 15.17 -4.25
N GLY A 66 -0.78 15.96 -3.24
CA GLY A 66 -1.78 15.55 -2.25
C GLY A 66 -1.31 14.46 -1.28
N PRO A 67 -2.24 13.87 -0.50
CA PRO A 67 -1.90 12.83 0.47
C PRO A 67 -1.36 11.57 -0.19
N VAL A 68 -0.39 10.92 0.48
CA VAL A 68 0.12 9.61 0.02
C VAL A 68 -0.84 8.49 0.37
N ILE A 69 -1.51 8.60 1.52
CA ILE A 69 -2.52 7.67 1.98
C ILE A 69 -3.74 8.48 2.43
N SER A 70 -4.90 8.14 1.88
CA SER A 70 -6.20 8.66 2.32
C SER A 70 -7.04 7.50 2.86
N VAL A 71 -7.58 7.63 4.06
CA VAL A 71 -8.49 6.64 4.65
C VAL A 71 -9.92 7.16 4.56
N GLY A 72 -10.70 6.64 3.60
CA GLY A 72 -12.11 7.02 3.42
C GLY A 72 -13.09 6.18 4.23
N GLY A 73 -12.66 5.04 4.78
CA GLY A 73 -13.51 4.18 5.60
C GLY A 73 -12.85 2.86 6.02
N GLY A 74 -13.55 2.12 6.89
CA GLY A 74 -13.07 0.84 7.43
C GLY A 74 -11.95 1.00 8.47
N ALA A 75 -11.20 -0.07 8.66
CA ALA A 75 -10.06 -0.13 9.58
C ALA A 75 -8.82 -0.72 8.89
N PRO A 76 -8.23 0.00 7.91
CA PRO A 76 -7.04 -0.47 7.25
C PRO A 76 -5.84 -0.49 8.21
N VAL A 77 -4.93 -1.44 7.98
CA VAL A 77 -3.71 -1.60 8.77
C VAL A 77 -2.49 -1.47 7.86
N LEU A 78 -1.62 -0.53 8.15
CA LEU A 78 -0.37 -0.29 7.43
C LEU A 78 0.80 -0.71 8.32
N ARG A 79 1.70 -1.57 7.82
CA ARG A 79 2.84 -2.09 8.59
C ARG A 79 4.13 -2.01 7.80
N ASP A 80 5.18 -1.54 8.46
CA ASP A 80 6.55 -1.53 7.94
C ASP A 80 6.74 -0.73 6.63
N LEU A 81 5.87 0.26 6.37
CA LEU A 81 5.91 1.11 5.18
C LEU A 81 6.53 2.47 5.51
N ASP A 82 7.44 2.92 4.65
CA ASP A 82 7.90 4.31 4.65
C ASP A 82 6.97 5.14 3.76
N VAL A 83 6.38 6.21 4.32
CA VAL A 83 5.43 7.07 3.59
C VAL A 83 6.01 8.49 3.52
N GLU A 84 6.20 8.99 2.29
CA GLU A 84 6.83 10.28 2.04
C GLU A 84 5.92 11.17 1.18
N GLY A 85 5.30 12.18 1.82
CA GLY A 85 4.53 13.21 1.12
C GLY A 85 5.45 14.24 0.49
N LYS A 86 5.50 14.32 -0.85
CA LYS A 86 6.30 15.33 -1.57
C LYS A 86 5.51 16.57 -1.99
N GLY A 87 4.18 16.47 -2.01
CA GLY A 87 3.28 17.57 -2.37
C GLY A 87 2.05 17.70 -1.46
N GLY A 88 2.11 17.15 -0.25
CA GLY A 88 1.00 17.07 0.69
C GLY A 88 1.35 16.24 1.94
N PRO A 89 0.41 16.08 2.90
CA PRO A 89 0.65 15.27 4.09
C PRO A 89 0.89 13.80 3.73
N ALA A 90 1.59 13.06 4.59
CA ALA A 90 1.85 11.63 4.36
C ALA A 90 0.56 10.80 4.47
N VAL A 91 -0.33 11.12 5.42
CA VAL A 91 -1.59 10.40 5.68
C VAL A 91 -2.70 11.41 5.96
N LEU A 92 -3.90 11.16 5.44
CA LEU A 92 -5.12 11.95 5.65
C LEU A 92 -6.31 11.06 6.00
#